data_AF-A0A382CM96-F1
#
_entry.id   AF-A0A382CM96-F1
#
_cell.length_a   1.000
_cell.length_b   1.000
_cell.length_c   1.000
_cell.angle_alpha   90.00
_cell.angle_beta   90.00
_cell.angle_gamma   90.00
#
_symmetry.space_group_name_H-M   'P 1'
#
loop_
_entity.id
_entity.type
_entity.pdbx_description
1 polymer ?
#
loop_
_entity_poly.entity_id
_entity_poly.type
_entity_poly.pdbx_seq_one_letter_code
_entity_poly.pdbx_strand_id
1 'polypeptide(L)'
;MKRSENNDWEEYALAGQKRALELGNRGPMRFGQNGLLEQDILDAYFRTGFYVFTGVISREEVAELKQEFDQVLDNAPISDDHTTDALGRPVKFNGYYSISKNKSSKRKISPRNAVGLVSHPLMMMDSALRVYAHPQILRMVESVNGPDFIPFHEAVFHKAEGEGAPTPWHQDGRTHWTKEGKSLERPDGSGKTHGFNLSVSWSQGTPENCL
;
A
#
# COMPACT_ATOMS: atom_id res chain seq x y z
N MET A 1 -25.14 -16.09 -5.91
CA MET A 1 -24.06 -17.06 -6.13
C MET A 1 -24.59 -18.44 -5.78
N LYS A 2 -24.41 -19.45 -6.63
CA LYS A 2 -24.93 -20.81 -6.34
C LYS A 2 -24.14 -21.43 -5.19
N ARG A 3 -24.77 -22.26 -4.36
CA ARG A 3 -24.16 -22.86 -3.16
C ARG A 3 -22.87 -23.65 -3.44
N SER A 4 -22.69 -24.16 -4.65
CA SER A 4 -21.45 -24.80 -5.11
C SER A 4 -20.31 -23.82 -5.38
N GLU A 5 -20.58 -22.66 -5.97
CA GLU A 5 -19.58 -21.62 -6.27
C GLU A 5 -19.01 -20.98 -5.00
N ASN A 6 -19.81 -20.88 -3.93
CA ASN A 6 -19.34 -20.42 -2.62
C ASN A 6 -18.37 -21.41 -1.96
N ASN A 7 -18.63 -22.73 -2.08
CA ASN A 7 -17.74 -23.74 -1.51
C ASN A 7 -16.38 -23.76 -2.23
N ASP A 8 -16.37 -23.60 -3.56
CA ASP A 8 -15.13 -23.56 -4.34
C ASP A 8 -14.27 -22.32 -3.98
N TRP A 9 -14.92 -21.19 -3.70
CA TRP A 9 -14.24 -19.97 -3.25
C TRP A 9 -13.59 -20.14 -1.87
N GLU A 10 -14.35 -20.64 -0.89
CA GLU A 10 -13.85 -20.84 0.48
C GLU A 10 -12.65 -21.79 0.50
N GLU A 11 -12.72 -22.89 -0.24
CA GLU A 11 -11.61 -23.84 -0.36
C GLU A 11 -10.37 -23.19 -0.99
N TYR A 12 -10.56 -22.43 -2.08
CA TYR A 12 -9.47 -21.70 -2.72
C TYR A 12 -8.81 -20.69 -1.78
N ALA A 13 -9.62 -19.89 -1.07
CA ALA A 13 -9.15 -18.87 -0.13
C ALA A 13 -8.38 -19.48 1.04
N LEU A 14 -8.91 -20.57 1.63
CA LEU A 14 -8.23 -21.30 2.72
C LEU A 14 -6.91 -21.92 2.25
N ALA A 15 -6.89 -22.53 1.06
CA ALA A 15 -5.67 -23.10 0.50
C ALA A 15 -4.62 -22.00 0.21
N GLY A 16 -5.05 -20.84 -0.28
CA GLY A 16 -4.20 -19.67 -0.50
C GLY A 16 -3.61 -19.13 0.80
N GLN A 17 -4.45 -18.97 1.84
CA GLN A 17 -4.02 -18.51 3.15
C GLN A 17 -2.99 -19.46 3.77
N LYS A 18 -3.23 -20.78 3.70
CA LYS A 18 -2.28 -21.80 4.18
C LYS A 18 -0.92 -21.65 3.49
N ARG A 19 -0.89 -21.60 2.15
CA ARG A 19 0.35 -21.40 1.40
C ARG A 19 1.07 -20.11 1.78
N ALA A 20 0.32 -19.02 1.95
CA ALA A 20 0.89 -17.73 2.34
C ALA A 20 1.53 -17.76 3.73
N LEU A 21 0.92 -18.46 4.70
CA LEU A 21 1.47 -18.59 6.05
C LEU A 21 2.69 -19.52 6.12
N GLU A 22 2.83 -20.47 5.19
CA GLU A 22 3.96 -21.41 5.11
C GLU A 22 5.22 -20.80 4.45
N LEU A 23 5.15 -19.59 3.87
CA LEU A 23 6.29 -18.94 3.20
C LEU A 23 7.45 -18.55 4.13
N GLY A 24 7.17 -18.43 5.45
CA GLY A 24 8.17 -18.03 6.44
C GLY A 24 8.67 -16.60 6.27
N ASN A 25 7.85 -15.70 5.71
CA ASN A 25 8.20 -14.30 5.43
C ASN A 25 7.27 -13.31 6.19
N ARG A 26 6.85 -13.66 7.41
CA ARG A 26 5.93 -12.86 8.22
C ARG A 26 6.31 -12.91 9.70
N GLY A 27 6.27 -11.77 10.37
CA GLY A 27 6.55 -11.68 11.80
C GLY A 27 6.77 -10.24 12.29
N PRO A 28 7.05 -10.03 13.58
CA PRO A 28 7.45 -8.71 14.09
C PRO A 28 8.81 -8.30 13.54
N MET A 29 9.09 -6.99 13.52
CA MET A 29 10.44 -6.50 13.27
C MET A 29 11.36 -6.96 14.41
N ARG A 30 12.49 -7.58 14.05
CA ARG A 30 13.55 -7.94 15.00
C ARG A 30 14.87 -7.36 14.50
N PHE A 31 15.60 -6.74 15.41
CA PHE A 31 16.86 -6.08 15.12
C PHE A 31 17.98 -6.73 15.93
N GLY A 32 19.11 -6.96 15.28
CA GLY A 32 20.33 -7.43 15.93
C GLY A 32 21.01 -6.33 16.74
N GLN A 33 22.16 -6.65 17.36
CA GLN A 33 22.93 -5.70 18.16
C GLN A 33 23.50 -4.52 17.35
N ASN A 34 23.65 -4.69 16.04
CA ASN A 34 24.07 -3.64 15.11
C ASN A 34 22.94 -2.65 14.76
N GLY A 35 21.72 -2.86 15.26
CA GLY A 35 20.56 -2.00 14.98
C GLY A 35 19.88 -2.29 13.64
N LEU A 36 20.37 -3.25 12.85
CA LEU A 36 19.80 -3.69 11.58
C LEU A 36 18.90 -4.91 11.77
N LEU A 37 18.06 -5.20 10.78
CA LEU A 37 17.22 -6.39 10.77
C LEU A 37 18.06 -7.66 10.92
N GLU A 38 17.48 -8.63 11.61
CA GLU A 38 18.07 -9.96 11.76
C GLU A 38 18.21 -10.66 10.41
N GLN A 39 19.32 -11.39 10.23
CA GLN A 39 19.69 -11.93 8.92
C GLN A 39 18.64 -12.88 8.34
N ASP A 40 17.96 -13.66 9.18
CA ASP A 40 16.91 -14.58 8.75
C ASP A 40 15.68 -13.86 8.15
N ILE A 41 15.41 -12.61 8.58
CA ILE A 41 14.37 -11.76 7.99
C ILE A 41 14.80 -11.30 6.60
N LEU A 42 16.06 -10.85 6.45
CA LEU A 42 16.62 -10.43 5.17
C LEU A 42 16.64 -11.62 4.19
N ASP A 43 17.08 -12.79 4.63
CA ASP A 43 17.11 -14.01 3.82
C ASP A 43 15.70 -14.40 3.36
N ALA A 44 14.69 -14.32 4.23
CA ALA A 44 13.30 -14.55 3.86
C ALA A 44 12.77 -13.50 2.87
N TYR A 45 13.09 -12.23 3.07
CA TYR A 45 12.74 -11.15 2.15
C TYR A 45 13.32 -11.40 0.75
N PHE A 46 14.62 -11.67 0.63
CA PHE A 46 15.27 -11.90 -0.67
C PHE A 46 14.82 -13.22 -1.32
N ARG A 47 14.56 -14.27 -0.55
CA ARG A 47 14.04 -15.54 -1.06
C ARG A 47 12.63 -15.40 -1.64
N THR A 48 11.76 -14.68 -0.94
CA THR A 48 10.32 -14.61 -1.28
C THR A 48 9.95 -13.39 -2.12
N GLY A 49 10.80 -12.35 -2.15
CA GLY A 49 10.58 -11.08 -2.83
C GLY A 49 9.77 -10.06 -2.03
N PHE A 50 9.31 -10.40 -0.83
CA PHE A 50 8.64 -9.50 0.12
C PHE A 50 8.64 -10.09 1.53
N TYR A 51 8.42 -9.24 2.54
CA TYR A 51 8.23 -9.64 3.94
C TYR A 51 7.04 -8.88 4.55
N VAL A 52 6.24 -9.54 5.38
CA VAL A 52 5.08 -8.94 6.06
C VAL A 52 5.39 -8.73 7.54
N PHE A 53 5.64 -7.47 7.90
CA PHE A 53 5.82 -7.10 9.30
C PHE A 53 4.48 -6.96 10.02
N THR A 54 4.39 -7.50 11.24
CA THR A 54 3.19 -7.44 12.09
C THR A 54 3.46 -6.64 13.35
N GLY A 55 2.47 -5.84 13.80
CA GLY A 55 2.57 -5.11 15.06
C GLY A 55 3.58 -3.95 15.04
N VAL A 56 3.84 -3.37 13.87
CA VAL A 56 4.77 -2.24 13.71
C VAL A 56 4.12 -0.92 14.15
N ILE A 57 2.88 -0.69 13.73
CA ILE A 57 2.07 0.48 14.07
C ILE A 57 1.00 0.05 15.06
N SER A 58 0.81 0.82 16.13
CA SER A 58 -0.17 0.53 17.19
C SER A 58 -1.62 0.66 16.69
N ARG A 59 -2.57 0.12 17.47
CA ARG A 59 -4.00 0.23 17.12
C ARG A 59 -4.47 1.67 17.19
N GLU A 60 -3.92 2.45 18.10
CA GLU A 60 -4.20 3.85 18.34
C GLU A 60 -3.72 4.69 17.15
N GLU A 61 -2.49 4.47 16.69
CA GLU A 61 -1.95 5.14 15.49
C GLU A 61 -2.72 4.74 14.22
N VAL A 62 -3.13 3.47 14.10
CA VAL A 62 -4.00 3.02 13.01
C VAL A 62 -5.37 3.71 13.03
N ALA A 63 -5.96 3.88 14.22
CA ALA A 63 -7.23 4.59 14.36
C ALA A 63 -7.10 6.07 13.97
N GLU A 64 -5.98 6.70 14.32
CA GLU A 64 -5.67 8.07 13.96
C GLU A 64 -5.47 8.24 12.45
N LEU A 65 -4.70 7.35 11.80
CA LEU A 65 -4.57 7.30 10.34
C LEU A 65 -5.94 7.22 9.64
N LYS A 66 -6.81 6.34 10.15
CA LYS A 66 -8.16 6.18 9.60
C LYS A 66 -8.99 7.46 9.76
N GLN A 67 -8.92 8.09 10.93
CA GLN A 67 -9.67 9.31 11.22
C GLN A 67 -9.20 10.48 10.35
N GLU A 68 -7.89 10.71 10.26
CA GLU A 68 -7.34 11.78 9.41
C GLU A 68 -7.64 11.52 7.93
N PHE A 69 -7.54 10.26 7.48
CA PHE A 69 -7.88 9.93 6.09
C PHE A 69 -9.36 10.18 5.78
N ASP A 70 -10.26 9.84 6.71
CA ASP A 70 -11.69 10.15 6.58
C ASP A 70 -11.92 11.68 6.44
N GLN A 71 -11.19 12.50 7.20
CA GLN A 71 -11.26 13.98 7.08
C GLN A 71 -10.72 14.49 5.73
N VAL A 72 -9.65 13.88 5.22
CA VAL A 72 -9.13 14.17 3.87
C VAL A 72 -10.18 13.86 2.80
N LEU A 73 -10.96 12.79 2.98
CA LEU A 73 -12.06 12.44 2.09
C LEU A 73 -13.27 13.37 2.24
N ASP A 74 -13.56 13.90 3.43
CA ASP A 74 -14.76 14.75 3.66
C ASP A 74 -14.77 16.06 2.85
N ASN A 75 -13.62 16.52 2.34
CA ASN A 75 -13.48 17.65 1.41
C ASN A 75 -12.90 17.23 0.04
N ALA A 76 -12.83 15.93 -0.25
CA ALA A 76 -12.34 15.46 -1.53
C ALA A 76 -13.35 15.69 -2.68
N PRO A 77 -12.88 15.84 -3.92
CA PRO A 77 -13.74 15.98 -5.08
C PRO A 77 -14.47 14.67 -5.39
N ILE A 78 -15.59 14.80 -6.10
CA ILE A 78 -16.40 13.66 -6.57
C ILE A 78 -16.34 13.46 -8.10
N SER A 79 -15.61 14.33 -8.79
CA SER A 79 -15.52 14.42 -10.25
C SER A 79 -14.13 14.92 -10.67
N ASP A 80 -13.81 14.71 -11.94
CA ASP A 80 -12.53 15.12 -12.56
C ASP A 80 -12.37 16.66 -12.70
N ASP A 81 -13.37 17.46 -12.29
CA ASP A 81 -13.19 18.93 -12.22
C ASP A 81 -12.28 19.33 -11.05
N HIS A 82 -12.17 18.50 -10.01
CA HIS A 82 -11.37 18.64 -8.81
C HIS A 82 -11.49 19.97 -8.03
N THR A 83 -12.39 20.87 -8.43
CA THR A 83 -12.44 22.25 -7.90
C THR A 83 -13.32 22.35 -6.67
N THR A 84 -14.39 21.57 -6.62
CA THR A 84 -15.36 21.58 -5.53
C THR A 84 -15.65 20.18 -5.00
N ASP A 85 -15.92 20.09 -3.70
CA ASP A 85 -16.39 18.86 -3.08
C ASP A 85 -17.89 18.63 -3.31
N ALA A 86 -18.43 17.55 -2.74
CA ALA A 86 -19.84 17.18 -2.87
C ALA A 86 -20.84 18.22 -2.31
N LEU A 87 -20.39 19.18 -1.51
CA LEU A 87 -21.20 20.26 -0.94
C LEU A 87 -20.99 21.59 -1.68
N GLY A 88 -20.21 21.60 -2.76
CA GLY A 88 -19.90 22.81 -3.52
C GLY A 88 -18.85 23.71 -2.85
N ARG A 89 -18.14 23.22 -1.83
CA ARG A 89 -17.06 23.96 -1.17
C ARG A 89 -15.76 23.76 -1.97
N PRO A 90 -14.83 24.73 -1.98
CA PRO A 90 -13.51 24.54 -2.59
C PRO A 90 -12.77 23.34 -2.00
N VAL A 91 -12.12 22.55 -2.85
CA VAL A 91 -11.24 21.45 -2.43
C VAL A 91 -9.91 22.01 -1.94
N LYS A 92 -9.54 21.69 -0.70
CA LYS A 92 -8.30 22.16 -0.04
C LYS A 92 -7.04 21.69 -0.77
N PHE A 93 -7.02 20.42 -1.21
CA PHE A 93 -5.86 19.79 -1.86
C PHE A 93 -6.15 19.45 -3.33
N ASN A 94 -6.62 20.44 -4.09
CA ASN A 94 -6.90 20.27 -5.52
C ASN A 94 -5.67 19.76 -6.28
N GLY A 95 -5.86 18.82 -7.21
CA GLY A 95 -4.79 18.21 -8.02
C GLY A 95 -4.13 16.98 -7.41
N TYR A 96 -4.43 16.63 -6.16
CA TYR A 96 -3.81 15.49 -5.46
C TYR A 96 -4.72 14.27 -5.31
N TYR A 97 -5.93 14.32 -5.88
CA TYR A 97 -6.89 13.22 -5.86
C TYR A 97 -7.00 12.60 -7.26
N SER A 98 -6.99 11.27 -7.35
CA SER A 98 -7.42 10.57 -8.56
C SER A 98 -8.77 9.93 -8.33
N ILE A 99 -9.73 10.21 -9.22
CA ILE A 99 -11.07 9.63 -9.18
C ILE A 99 -11.04 8.21 -9.73
N SER A 100 -11.65 7.27 -9.00
CA SER A 100 -11.87 5.89 -9.41
C SER A 100 -12.80 5.86 -10.62
N LYS A 101 -12.35 5.23 -11.72
CA LYS A 101 -13.09 5.16 -12.98
C LYS A 101 -13.98 3.91 -13.08
N ASN A 102 -14.64 3.53 -11.99
CA ASN A 102 -15.54 2.39 -12.02
C ASN A 102 -16.93 2.80 -12.55
N LYS A 103 -17.14 2.60 -13.85
CA LYS A 103 -18.40 2.94 -14.53
C LYS A 103 -19.58 2.00 -14.21
N SER A 104 -19.39 0.99 -13.35
CA SER A 104 -20.39 -0.07 -13.16
C SER A 104 -21.37 0.18 -12.02
N SER A 105 -21.15 1.17 -11.16
CA SER A 105 -21.99 1.31 -9.96
C SER A 105 -23.23 2.15 -10.18
N LYS A 106 -24.37 1.59 -9.76
CA LYS A 106 -25.64 2.33 -9.57
C LYS A 106 -25.65 3.13 -8.26
N ARG A 107 -24.54 3.11 -7.49
CA ARG A 107 -24.43 3.77 -6.19
C ARG A 107 -24.34 5.29 -6.39
N LYS A 108 -24.90 6.04 -5.44
CA LYS A 108 -24.75 7.50 -5.39
C LYS A 108 -23.27 7.81 -5.15
N ILE A 109 -22.69 8.63 -6.03
CA ILE A 109 -21.30 9.08 -5.90
C ILE A 109 -21.16 9.95 -4.64
N SER A 110 -20.08 9.72 -3.91
CA SER A 110 -19.65 10.44 -2.72
C SER A 110 -18.12 10.47 -2.70
N PRO A 111 -17.47 11.34 -1.91
CA PRO A 111 -16.01 11.32 -1.82
C PRO A 111 -15.45 9.94 -1.40
N ARG A 112 -16.20 9.22 -0.54
CA ARG A 112 -15.86 7.89 -0.03
C ARG A 112 -15.96 6.75 -1.04
N ASN A 113 -16.47 6.98 -2.25
CA ASN A 113 -16.39 6.01 -3.34
C ASN A 113 -15.82 6.59 -4.65
N ALA A 114 -15.74 7.92 -4.76
CA ALA A 114 -15.15 8.58 -5.90
C ALA A 114 -13.63 8.54 -5.88
N VAL A 115 -12.98 8.71 -4.71
CA VAL A 115 -11.51 8.79 -4.65
C VAL A 115 -10.89 7.40 -4.70
N GLY A 116 -10.02 7.15 -5.69
CA GLY A 116 -9.25 5.90 -5.80
C GLY A 116 -7.79 6.03 -5.32
N LEU A 117 -7.23 7.24 -5.37
CA LEU A 117 -5.87 7.52 -4.92
C LEU A 117 -5.76 8.95 -4.37
N VAL A 118 -4.99 9.10 -3.30
CA VAL A 118 -4.52 10.40 -2.78
C VAL A 118 -3.00 10.44 -2.87
N SER A 119 -2.46 11.35 -3.68
CA SER A 119 -1.01 11.59 -3.80
C SER A 119 -0.54 12.55 -2.71
N HIS A 120 0.73 12.46 -2.31
CA HIS A 120 1.34 13.35 -1.30
C HIS A 120 0.58 13.40 0.04
N PRO A 121 0.17 12.27 0.65
CA PRO A 121 -0.54 12.30 1.94
C PRO A 121 0.25 12.96 3.08
N LEU A 122 1.59 13.05 2.99
CA LEU A 122 2.43 13.59 4.06
C LEU A 122 2.19 15.08 4.33
N MET A 123 1.70 15.85 3.35
CA MET A 123 1.30 17.25 3.56
C MET A 123 -0.15 17.41 4.04
N MET A 124 -0.92 16.31 4.08
CA MET A 124 -2.34 16.30 4.42
C MET A 124 -2.62 15.66 5.79
N MET A 125 -1.77 14.73 6.21
CA MET A 125 -1.98 13.84 7.36
C MET A 125 -0.71 13.78 8.21
N ASP A 126 -0.78 14.33 9.42
CA ASP A 126 0.32 14.26 10.40
C ASP A 126 0.59 12.81 10.84
N SER A 127 -0.46 11.98 10.87
CA SER A 127 -0.35 10.54 11.11
C SER A 127 0.46 9.83 10.00
N ALA A 128 0.25 10.19 8.73
CA ALA A 128 1.03 9.63 7.62
C ALA A 128 2.49 10.05 7.71
N LEU A 129 2.77 11.31 8.08
CA LEU A 129 4.13 11.79 8.30
C LEU A 129 4.85 11.04 9.43
N ARG A 130 4.17 10.77 10.55
CA ARG A 130 4.73 9.97 11.66
C ARG A 130 5.03 8.54 11.25
N VAL A 131 4.14 7.90 10.50
CA VAL A 131 4.39 6.55 9.97
C VAL A 131 5.57 6.56 9.01
N TYR A 132 5.64 7.55 8.13
CA TYR A 132 6.74 7.71 7.17
C TYR A 132 8.10 7.84 7.86
N ALA A 133 8.16 8.59 8.97
CA ALA A 133 9.35 8.80 9.77
C ALA A 133 9.49 7.83 10.96
N HIS A 134 8.73 6.72 10.98
CA HIS A 134 8.71 5.83 12.15
C HIS A 134 10.10 5.19 12.36
N PRO A 135 10.74 5.29 13.56
CA PRO A 135 12.13 4.87 13.75
C PRO A 135 12.40 3.39 13.47
N GLN A 136 11.43 2.50 13.67
CA GLN A 136 11.60 1.09 13.28
C GLN A 136 11.48 0.88 11.77
N ILE A 137 10.64 1.67 11.10
CA ILE A 137 10.49 1.62 9.64
C ILE A 137 11.78 2.12 8.98
N LEU A 138 12.32 3.25 9.44
CA LEU A 138 13.56 3.80 8.90
C LEU A 138 14.74 2.84 9.09
N ARG A 139 14.87 2.20 10.26
CA ARG A 139 15.89 1.15 10.48
C ARG A 139 15.69 -0.07 9.59
N MET A 140 14.44 -0.47 9.34
CA MET A 140 14.15 -1.55 8.40
C MET A 140 14.57 -1.17 6.97
N VAL A 141 14.24 0.04 6.52
CA VAL A 141 14.64 0.55 5.20
C VAL A 141 16.16 0.57 5.07
N GLU A 142 16.87 1.08 6.09
CA GLU A 142 18.33 1.07 6.15
C GLU A 142 18.90 -0.36 6.06
N SER A 143 18.25 -1.34 6.68
CA SER A 143 18.71 -2.74 6.63
C SER A 143 18.63 -3.34 5.22
N VAL A 144 17.75 -2.81 4.36
CA VAL A 144 17.56 -3.29 2.98
C VAL A 144 18.36 -2.46 1.98
N ASN A 145 18.32 -1.13 2.09
CA ASN A 145 18.91 -0.19 1.11
C ASN A 145 20.27 0.38 1.55
N GLY A 146 20.71 0.13 2.78
CA GLY A 146 21.82 0.82 3.39
C GLY A 146 21.44 2.19 3.99
N PRO A 147 22.38 2.86 4.66
CA PRO A 147 22.12 4.08 5.45
C PRO A 147 21.81 5.34 4.62
N ASP A 148 22.10 5.32 3.31
CA ASP A 148 21.91 6.48 2.42
C ASP A 148 20.79 6.19 1.42
N PHE A 149 19.55 6.44 1.84
CA PHE A 149 18.36 6.26 1.01
C PHE A 149 17.54 7.55 0.93
N ILE A 150 16.85 7.72 -0.19
CA ILE A 150 15.94 8.85 -0.41
C ILE A 150 14.50 8.37 -0.59
N PRO A 151 13.54 9.03 0.06
CA PRO A 151 12.14 9.06 -0.35
C PRO A 151 11.99 9.28 -1.85
N PHE A 152 11.10 8.49 -2.49
CA PHE A 152 10.78 8.70 -3.91
C PHE A 152 9.34 9.15 -4.12
N HIS A 153 8.37 8.32 -3.75
CA HIS A 153 6.96 8.60 -3.99
C HIS A 153 6.07 8.01 -2.90
N GLU A 154 5.07 8.79 -2.51
CA GLU A 154 4.06 8.44 -1.52
C GLU A 154 2.64 8.57 -2.09
N ALA A 155 1.78 7.60 -1.77
CA ALA A 155 0.37 7.67 -2.08
C ALA A 155 -0.45 6.79 -1.15
N VAL A 156 -1.71 7.16 -0.98
CA VAL A 156 -2.75 6.31 -0.40
C VAL A 156 -3.58 5.73 -1.52
N PHE A 157 -3.58 4.40 -1.66
CA PHE A 157 -4.52 3.70 -2.52
C PHE A 157 -5.80 3.42 -1.75
N HIS A 158 -6.92 3.97 -2.23
CA HIS A 158 -8.22 3.81 -1.60
C HIS A 158 -9.13 2.95 -2.47
N LYS A 159 -9.43 1.74 -1.99
CA LYS A 159 -10.37 0.82 -2.64
C LYS A 159 -11.66 0.78 -1.86
N ALA A 160 -12.61 1.64 -2.24
CA ALA A 160 -13.93 1.66 -1.65
C ALA A 160 -14.70 0.36 -1.92
N GLU A 161 -15.55 -0.03 -0.96
CA GLU A 161 -16.37 -1.26 -1.02
C GLU A 161 -17.19 -1.31 -2.33
N GLY A 162 -16.96 -2.34 -3.14
CA GLY A 162 -17.67 -2.56 -4.41
C GLY A 162 -17.26 -1.63 -5.56
N GLU A 163 -16.35 -0.68 -5.32
CA GLU A 163 -16.02 0.40 -6.24
C GLU A 163 -14.52 0.42 -6.60
N GLY A 164 -13.67 -0.19 -5.76
CA GLY A 164 -12.24 -0.31 -6.00
C GLY A 164 -11.91 -1.10 -7.27
N ALA A 165 -11.24 -0.45 -8.22
CA ALA A 165 -10.81 -1.10 -9.44
C ALA A 165 -9.72 -2.17 -9.17
N PRO A 166 -9.70 -3.26 -9.96
CA PRO A 166 -8.61 -4.23 -9.88
C PRO A 166 -7.31 -3.61 -10.35
N THR A 167 -6.20 -4.01 -9.71
CA THR A 167 -4.86 -3.64 -10.16
C THR A 167 -4.32 -4.80 -10.98
N PRO A 168 -4.08 -4.66 -12.30
CA PRO A 168 -3.58 -5.77 -13.12
C PRO A 168 -2.17 -6.18 -12.68
N TRP A 169 -1.80 -7.44 -12.96
CA TRP A 169 -0.44 -7.93 -12.72
C TRP A 169 0.60 -7.03 -13.39
N HIS A 170 1.57 -6.56 -12.61
CA HIS A 170 2.68 -5.73 -13.09
C HIS A 170 3.86 -5.81 -12.12
N GLN A 171 5.01 -5.29 -12.56
CA GLN A 171 6.14 -4.94 -11.72
C GLN A 171 6.29 -3.42 -11.77
N ASP A 172 6.50 -2.82 -10.59
CA ASP A 172 6.86 -1.41 -10.51
C ASP A 172 8.24 -1.16 -11.12
N GLY A 173 8.48 0.07 -11.54
CA GLY A 173 9.71 0.40 -12.25
C GLY A 173 9.75 -0.19 -13.67
N ARG A 174 8.64 -0.15 -14.43
CA ARG A 174 8.50 -0.71 -15.81
C ARG A 174 9.68 -0.50 -16.77
N THR A 175 10.48 0.55 -16.57
CA THR A 175 11.63 0.86 -17.43
C THR A 175 12.96 0.26 -16.96
N HIS A 176 12.96 -0.51 -15.87
CA HIS A 176 14.12 -1.10 -15.20
C HIS A 176 14.20 -2.62 -15.39
N TRP A 177 13.31 -3.20 -16.19
CA TRP A 177 13.24 -4.63 -16.47
C TRP A 177 13.46 -4.88 -17.97
N THR A 178 14.11 -5.99 -18.31
CA THR A 178 14.09 -6.49 -19.69
C THR A 178 12.69 -6.96 -20.07
N LYS A 179 12.44 -7.22 -21.36
CA LYS A 179 11.17 -7.82 -21.81
C LYS A 179 10.89 -9.17 -21.16
N GLU A 180 11.94 -9.87 -20.74
CA GLU A 180 11.91 -11.16 -20.07
C GLU A 180 11.84 -11.04 -18.53
N GLY A 181 11.71 -9.82 -17.98
CA GLY A 181 11.55 -9.57 -16.55
C GLY A 181 12.84 -9.62 -15.73
N LYS A 182 14.02 -9.54 -16.38
CA LYS A 182 15.29 -9.46 -15.65
C LYS A 182 15.60 -8.02 -15.25
N SER A 183 16.17 -7.82 -14.05
CA SER A 183 16.61 -6.50 -13.61
C SER A 183 17.69 -5.94 -14.56
N LEU A 184 17.59 -4.65 -14.89
CA LEU A 184 18.59 -3.88 -15.61
C LEU A 184 19.62 -3.21 -14.67
N GLU A 185 19.43 -3.33 -13.36
CA GLU A 185 20.35 -2.86 -12.34
C GLU A 185 21.66 -3.67 -12.38
N ARG A 186 22.79 -2.99 -12.22
CA ARG A 186 24.12 -3.61 -12.27
C ARG A 186 24.64 -3.88 -10.86
N PRO A 187 25.55 -4.87 -10.69
CA PRO A 187 26.10 -5.22 -9.38
C PRO A 187 26.87 -4.10 -8.67
N ASP A 188 27.36 -3.11 -9.41
CA ASP A 188 28.06 -1.93 -8.88
C ASP A 188 27.10 -0.80 -8.46
N GLY A 189 25.79 -1.04 -8.47
CA GLY A 189 24.76 -0.04 -8.21
C GLY A 189 24.59 0.98 -9.34
N SER A 190 25.26 0.80 -10.49
CA SER A 190 25.08 1.65 -11.67
C SER A 190 23.91 1.17 -12.55
N GLY A 191 23.37 2.07 -13.37
CA GLY A 191 22.18 1.80 -14.18
C GLY A 191 20.91 2.34 -13.53
N LYS A 192 19.76 1.74 -13.83
CA LYS A 192 18.51 2.11 -13.16
C LYS A 192 18.36 1.28 -11.90
N THR A 193 18.64 1.90 -10.76
CA THR A 193 18.53 1.27 -9.44
C THR A 193 17.08 1.20 -9.01
N HIS A 194 16.70 0.10 -8.36
CA HIS A 194 15.37 -0.04 -7.77
C HIS A 194 15.41 0.26 -6.28
N GLY A 195 14.46 1.08 -5.83
CA GLY A 195 14.00 1.00 -4.44
C GLY A 195 13.07 -0.19 -4.25
N PHE A 196 12.50 -0.31 -3.05
CA PHE A 196 11.40 -1.20 -2.78
C PHE A 196 10.16 -0.40 -2.37
N ASN A 197 9.00 -1.01 -2.51
CA ASN A 197 7.76 -0.43 -2.00
C ASN A 197 7.51 -0.90 -0.57
N LEU A 198 7.13 0.05 0.29
CA LEU A 198 6.63 -0.22 1.62
C LEU A 198 5.14 0.08 1.64
N SER A 199 4.32 -0.94 1.91
CA SER A 199 2.89 -0.77 2.11
C SER A 199 2.56 -0.83 3.59
N VAL A 200 1.89 0.20 4.11
CA VAL A 200 1.29 0.20 5.45
C VAL A 200 -0.22 0.03 5.29
N SER A 201 -0.75 -1.08 5.78
CA SER A 201 -2.19 -1.32 5.81
C SER A 201 -2.79 -0.82 7.12
N TRP A 202 -3.75 0.09 7.05
CA TRP A 202 -4.59 0.49 8.19
C TRP A 202 -6.05 0.03 8.05
N SER A 203 -6.30 -0.88 7.10
CA SER A 203 -7.54 -1.64 7.00
C SER A 203 -7.26 -3.13 7.17
N GLN A 204 -8.30 -3.88 7.55
CA GLN A 204 -8.21 -5.32 7.62
C GLN A 204 -8.20 -5.91 6.21
N GLY A 205 -7.09 -6.55 5.84
CA GLY A 205 -6.98 -7.34 4.63
C GLY A 205 -7.58 -8.73 4.82
N THR A 206 -8.46 -9.11 3.92
CA THR A 206 -9.17 -10.39 3.87
C THR A 206 -9.11 -10.93 2.44
N PRO A 207 -9.27 -12.23 2.21
CA PRO A 207 -9.42 -12.78 0.86
C PRO A 207 -10.52 -12.09 0.06
N GLU A 208 -11.55 -11.52 0.68
CA GLU A 208 -12.68 -10.89 0.00
C GLU A 208 -12.40 -9.47 -0.48
N ASN A 209 -11.40 -8.77 0.08
CA ASN A 209 -11.12 -7.36 -0.21
C ASN A 209 -9.67 -7.08 -0.68
N CYS A 210 -8.83 -8.10 -0.78
CA CYS A 210 -7.41 -8.00 -1.15
C CYS A 210 -7.03 -8.98 -2.28
N LEU A 211 -7.80 -8.99 -3.38
CA LEU A 211 -7.50 -9.75 -4.61
C LEU A 211 -7.21 -8.82 -5.79
#